data_AF-A0A5Q4VG82-F1
#
_entry.id   AF-A0A5Q4VG82-F1
#
_cell.length_a   1.000
_cell.length_b   1.000
_cell.length_c   1.000
_cell.angle_alpha   90.00
_cell.angle_beta   90.00
_cell.angle_gamma   90.00
#
_symmetry.space_group_name_H-M   'P 1'
#
loop_
_entity.id
_entity.type
_entity.pdbx_description
1 polymer ?
#
loop_
_entity_poly.entity_id
_entity_poly.type
_entity_poly.pdbx_seq_one_letter_code
_entity_poly.pdbx_strand_id
1 'polypeptide(L)'
;MDQAKNFFMSRKDIAIRLLYTIFFFIVLEFLKTIQIFLSCVQYIWVLVTLNHLEPLRSLTDRLAVLSYRILRYISLNENKKPFPFTEFPESVDVSESVRFSEKD
;
A
#
# COMPACT_ATOMS: atom_id res chain seq x y z
N MET A 1 -6.97 -36.79 3.55
CA MET A 1 -6.76 -36.87 2.09
C MET A 1 -7.23 -35.58 1.40
N ASP A 2 -6.77 -34.40 1.85
CA ASP A 2 -7.18 -33.09 1.28
C ASP A 2 -6.01 -32.18 0.88
N GLN A 3 -4.77 -32.53 1.22
CA GLN A 3 -3.57 -31.71 0.97
C GLN A 3 -3.05 -31.77 -0.48
N ALA A 4 -3.55 -32.69 -1.33
CA ALA A 4 -3.00 -32.93 -2.67
C ALA A 4 -3.79 -32.26 -3.81
N LYS A 5 -4.81 -31.44 -3.51
CA LYS A 5 -5.65 -30.80 -4.54
C LYS A 5 -5.11 -29.48 -5.11
N ASN A 6 -4.06 -28.90 -4.52
CA ASN A 6 -3.67 -27.51 -4.82
C ASN A 6 -2.29 -27.33 -5.48
N PHE A 7 -1.66 -28.37 -6.02
CA PHE A 7 -0.34 -28.23 -6.65
C PHE A 7 -0.37 -28.01 -8.17
N PHE A 8 -1.52 -28.18 -8.84
CA PHE A 8 -1.66 -27.85 -10.26
C PHE A 8 -2.20 -26.43 -10.43
N MET A 9 -1.38 -25.43 -10.12
CA MET A 9 -1.62 -24.07 -10.60
C MET A 9 -1.54 -24.13 -12.13
N SER A 10 -2.69 -24.06 -12.80
CA SER A 10 -2.76 -24.24 -14.24
C SER A 10 -1.97 -23.12 -14.92
N ARG A 11 -1.37 -23.38 -16.10
CA ARG A 11 -0.70 -22.32 -16.89
C ARG A 11 -1.60 -21.10 -17.10
N LYS A 12 -2.92 -21.33 -17.12
CA LYS A 12 -3.96 -20.31 -17.16
C LYS A 12 -3.97 -19.42 -15.91
N ASP A 13 -3.87 -19.99 -14.71
CA ASP A 13 -3.89 -19.24 -13.44
C ASP A 13 -2.65 -18.34 -13.31
N ILE A 14 -1.50 -18.85 -13.76
CA ILE A 14 -0.24 -18.09 -13.81
C ILE A 14 -0.36 -16.93 -14.82
N ALA A 15 -0.92 -17.18 -16.00
CA ALA A 15 -1.13 -16.14 -17.01
C ALA A 15 -2.12 -15.06 -16.54
N ILE A 16 -3.20 -15.45 -15.86
CA ILE A 16 -4.17 -14.52 -15.27
C ILE A 16 -3.50 -13.68 -14.17
N ARG A 17 -2.69 -14.31 -13.31
CA ARG A 17 -1.93 -13.58 -12.28
C ARG A 17 -0.95 -12.58 -12.90
N LEU A 18 -0.27 -12.96 -13.98
CA LEU A 18 0.63 -12.06 -14.71
C LEU A 18 -0.13 -10.86 -15.28
N LEU A 19 -1.31 -11.07 -15.88
CA LEU A 19 -2.17 -10.00 -16.38
C LEU A 19 -2.55 -9.02 -15.26
N TYR A 20 -2.97 -9.53 -14.10
CA TYR A 20 -3.26 -8.69 -12.94
C TYR A 20 -2.01 -7.96 -12.42
N THR A 21 -0.84 -8.59 -12.48
CA THR A 21 0.42 -7.97 -12.07
C THR A 21 0.74 -6.75 -12.95
N ILE A 22 0.60 -6.89 -14.27
CA ILE A 22 0.78 -5.78 -15.22
C ILE A 22 -0.26 -4.67 -14.96
N PHE A 23 -1.52 -5.03 -14.73
CA PHE A 23 -2.55 -4.06 -14.35
C PHE A 23 -2.18 -3.30 -13.07
N PHE A 24 -1.73 -4.00 -12.03
CA PHE A 24 -1.34 -3.38 -10.77
C PHE A 24 -0.07 -2.53 -10.87
N PHE A 25 0.83 -2.79 -11.82
CA PHE A 25 1.94 -1.89 -12.13
C PHE A 25 1.46 -0.52 -12.59
N ILE A 26 0.45 -0.48 -13.47
CA ILE A 26 -0.14 0.78 -13.95
C ILE A 26 -0.82 1.51 -12.80
N VAL A 27 -1.55 0.77 -11.95
CA VAL A 27 -2.19 1.31 -10.76
C VAL A 27 -1.15 1.88 -9.78
N LEU A 28 -0.02 1.20 -9.58
CA LEU A 28 1.07 1.67 -8.72
C LEU A 28 1.66 3.00 -9.21
N GLU A 29 1.86 3.16 -10.53
CA GLU A 29 2.34 4.42 -11.11
C GLU A 29 1.35 5.57 -10.88
N PHE A 30 0.04 5.30 -11.00
CA PHE A 30 -1.00 6.26 -10.65
C PHE A 30 -0.97 6.62 -9.16
N LEU A 31 -0.88 5.63 -8.27
CA LEU A 31 -0.78 5.85 -6.83
C LEU A 31 0.44 6.71 -6.47
N LYS A 32 1.60 6.42 -7.06
CA LYS A 32 2.84 7.19 -6.87
C LYS A 32 2.64 8.64 -7.26
N THR A 33 2.01 8.89 -8.41
CA THR A 33 1.73 10.24 -8.90
C THR A 33 0.81 11.00 -7.94
N ILE A 34 -0.26 10.37 -7.47
CA ILE A 34 -1.18 10.95 -6.48
C ILE A 34 -0.45 11.23 -5.16
N GLN A 35 0.41 10.33 -4.70
CA GLN A 35 1.15 10.50 -3.46
C GLN A 35 2.10 11.69 -3.49
N ILE A 36 2.81 11.89 -4.61
CA ILE A 36 3.65 13.08 -4.82
C ILE A 36 2.79 14.34 -4.78
N PHE A 37 1.65 14.34 -5.48
CA PHE A 37 0.74 15.48 -5.51
C PHE A 37 0.20 15.84 -4.11
N LEU A 38 -0.28 14.85 -3.35
CA LEU A 38 -0.77 15.04 -1.98
C LEU A 38 0.32 15.57 -1.06
N SER A 39 1.55 15.08 -1.20
CA SER A 39 2.70 15.56 -0.42
C SER A 39 2.99 17.05 -0.73
N CYS A 40 2.95 17.45 -2.01
CA CYS A 40 3.09 18.86 -2.38
C CYS A 40 2.00 19.75 -1.74
N VAL A 41 0.74 19.31 -1.77
CA VAL A 41 -0.38 20.04 -1.14
C VAL A 41 -0.17 20.15 0.38
N GLN A 42 0.27 19.09 1.04
CA GLN A 42 0.59 19.12 2.48
C GLN A 42 1.68 20.15 2.80
N TYR A 43 2.77 20.18 2.03
CA TYR A 43 3.84 21.16 2.23
C TYR A 43 3.37 22.60 2.02
N ILE A 44 2.58 22.85 0.97
CA ILE A 44 1.99 24.19 0.73
C ILE A 44 1.11 24.59 1.91
N TRP A 45 0.28 23.68 2.42
CA TRP A 45 -0.59 23.95 3.56
C TRP A 45 0.19 24.28 4.84
N VAL A 46 1.22 23.49 5.15
CA VAL A 46 2.08 23.71 6.32
C VAL A 46 2.84 25.03 6.20
N LEU A 47 3.28 25.42 4.99
CA LEU A 47 3.94 26.71 4.76
C LEU A 47 3.02 27.90 5.04
N VAL A 48 1.73 27.78 4.76
CA VAL A 48 0.75 28.87 4.98
C VAL A 48 0.22 28.87 6.42
N THR A 49 -0.11 27.70 6.96
CA THR A 49 -0.89 27.57 8.20
C THR A 49 -0.03 27.22 9.41
N LEU A 50 1.21 26.75 9.21
CA LEU A 50 2.09 26.15 10.22
C LEU A 50 1.45 24.99 11.00
N ASN A 51 0.32 24.47 10.52
CA ASN A 51 -0.42 23.38 11.14
C ASN A 51 -0.55 22.22 10.15
N HIS A 52 -0.53 21.00 10.66
CA HIS A 52 -0.72 19.80 9.85
C HIS A 52 -2.20 19.52 9.62
N LEU A 53 -2.55 19.07 8.41
CA LEU A 53 -3.90 18.64 8.08
C LEU A 53 -4.06 17.15 8.41
N GLU A 54 -4.48 16.85 9.64
CA GLU A 54 -4.72 15.50 10.19
C GLU A 54 -5.47 14.54 9.22
N PRO A 55 -6.60 14.93 8.60
CA PRO A 55 -7.30 14.06 7.64
C PRO A 55 -6.47 13.73 6.40
N LEU A 56 -5.68 14.69 5.90
CA LEU A 56 -4.87 14.47 4.71
C LEU A 56 -3.67 13.57 5.01
N ARG A 57 -3.13 13.66 6.24
CA ARG A 57 -2.05 12.82 6.72
C ARG A 57 -2.47 11.35 6.82
N SER A 58 -3.64 11.09 7.42
CA SER A 58 -4.16 9.71 7.53
C SER A 58 -4.51 9.11 6.15
N LEU A 59 -4.98 9.92 5.21
CA LEU A 59 -5.19 9.48 3.82
C LEU A 59 -3.87 9.11 3.12
N THR A 60 -2.84 9.95 3.23
CA THR A 60 -1.53 9.66 2.64
C THR A 60 -0.88 8.43 3.25
N ASP A 61 -1.06 8.19 4.55
CA ASP A 61 -0.56 7.00 5.22
C ASP A 61 -1.24 5.72 4.69
N ARG A 62 -2.58 5.73 4.61
CA ARG A 62 -3.35 4.62 4.01
C ARG A 62 -2.95 4.34 2.56
N LEU A 63 -2.66 5.37 1.77
CA LEU A 63 -2.15 5.23 0.41
C LEU A 63 -0.74 4.61 0.36
N ALA A 64 0.13 4.93 1.32
CA ALA A 64 1.44 4.30 1.44
C ALA A 64 1.32 2.81 1.77
N VAL A 65 0.43 2.44 2.70
CA VAL A 65 0.15 1.04 3.04
C VAL A 65 -0.40 0.28 1.83
N LEU A 66 -1.32 0.89 1.08
CA LEU A 66 -1.86 0.31 -0.15
C LEU A 66 -0.75 0.06 -1.19
N SER A 67 0.14 1.04 -1.39
CA SER A 67 1.28 0.92 -2.30
C SER A 67 2.21 -0.23 -1.90
N TYR A 68 2.50 -0.38 -0.60
CA TYR A 68 3.28 -1.50 -0.08
C TYR A 68 2.63 -2.86 -0.37
N ARG A 69 1.33 -3.00 -0.12
CA ARG A 69 0.58 -4.24 -0.42
C ARG A 69 0.60 -4.57 -1.92
N ILE A 70 0.46 -3.57 -2.78
CA ILE A 70 0.57 -3.77 -4.24
C ILE A 70 1.96 -4.26 -4.63
N LEU A 71 3.02 -3.66 -4.10
CA LEU A 71 4.40 -4.13 -4.34
C LEU A 71 4.61 -5.57 -3.87
N ARG A 72 4.03 -5.95 -2.73
CA ARG A 72 4.10 -7.32 -2.20
C ARG A 72 3.37 -8.33 -3.10
N TYR A 73 2.25 -7.95 -3.69
CA TYR A 73 1.54 -8.76 -4.69
C TYR A 73 2.35 -8.92 -5.99
N ILE A 74 2.89 -7.81 -6.52
CA ILE A 74 3.68 -7.79 -7.75
C ILE A 74 4.96 -8.62 -7.62
N SER A 75 5.64 -8.51 -6.47
CA SER A 75 6.87 -9.27 -6.16
C SER A 75 6.62 -10.75 -5.85
N LEU A 76 5.39 -11.24 -6.03
CA LEU A 76 4.96 -12.60 -5.72
C LEU A 76 5.13 -13.00 -4.24
N ASN A 77 5.47 -12.05 -3.37
CA ASN A 77 5.60 -12.24 -1.93
C ASN A 77 4.23 -12.45 -1.25
N GLU A 78 3.16 -11.99 -1.87
CA GLU A 78 1.78 -12.28 -1.49
C GLU A 78 0.95 -12.77 -2.68
N ASN A 79 0.07 -13.74 -2.43
CA ASN A 79 -0.90 -14.24 -3.43
C ASN A 79 -2.26 -13.56 -3.31
N LYS A 80 -2.49 -12.75 -2.26
CA LYS A 80 -3.76 -12.07 -2.01
C LYS A 80 -3.83 -10.79 -2.83
N LYS A 81 -4.91 -10.60 -3.59
CA LYS A 81 -5.11 -9.40 -4.42
C LYS A 81 -5.34 -8.16 -3.54
N PRO A 82 -4.66 -7.03 -3.81
CA PRO A 82 -4.89 -5.78 -3.08
C PRO A 82 -6.24 -5.12 -3.47
N PHE A 83 -6.62 -4.05 -2.79
CA PHE A 83 -7.81 -3.23 -3.08
C PHE A 83 -7.89 -2.90 -4.58
N PRO A 84 -9.08 -2.92 -5.22
CA PRO A 84 -10.43 -2.97 -4.65
C PRO A 84 -10.98 -4.38 -4.36
N PHE A 85 -10.18 -5.44 -4.56
CA PHE A 85 -10.66 -6.82 -4.33
C PHE A 85 -10.63 -7.25 -2.87
N THR A 86 -10.00 -6.45 -2.02
CA THR A 86 -9.89 -6.63 -0.57
C THR A 86 -10.14 -5.30 0.12
N GLU A 87 -10.37 -5.35 1.43
CA GLU A 87 -10.65 -4.18 2.25
C GLU A 87 -9.56 -3.11 2.15
N PHE A 88 -9.97 -1.84 2.15
CA PHE A 88 -9.05 -0.70 2.10
C PHE A 88 -8.18 -0.71 3.36
N PRO A 89 -6.85 -0.54 3.25
CA PRO A 89 -5.98 -0.62 4.41
C PRO A 89 -6.36 0.44 5.45
N GLU A 90 -6.37 0.03 6.71
CA GLU A 90 -6.36 0.96 7.83
C GLU A 90 -5.02 1.70 7.85
N SER A 91 -5.05 2.93 8.36
CA SER A 91 -3.83 3.69 8.61
C SER A 91 -2.98 2.89 9.59
N VAL A 92 -1.69 2.78 9.30
CA VAL A 92 -0.77 2.29 10.32
C VAL A 92 -0.63 3.46 11.27
N ASP A 93 -1.29 3.38 12.42
CA ASP A 93 -0.97 4.27 13.52
C ASP A 93 0.49 3.97 13.88
N VAL A 94 1.41 4.76 13.31
CA VAL A 94 2.78 4.89 13.79
C VAL A 94 2.69 5.67 15.11
N SER A 95 1.96 5.12 16.07
CA SER A 95 2.19 5.30 17.50
C SER A 95 3.48 4.55 17.83
N GLU A 96 4.54 4.89 17.12
CA GLU A 96 5.89 4.60 17.57
C GLU A 96 6.09 5.52 18.77
N SER A 97 5.67 4.98 19.91
CA SER A 97 6.38 5.16 21.16
C SER A 97 7.84 4.80 20.92
N VAL A 98 8.58 5.68 20.25
CA VAL A 98 10.01 5.84 20.49
C VAL A 98 10.08 6.45 21.88
N ARG A 99 9.81 5.59 22.89
CA ARG A 99 10.29 5.75 24.23
C ARG A 99 11.79 5.66 24.05
N PHE A 100 12.41 6.80 23.76
CA PHE A 100 13.83 6.98 23.99
C PHE A 100 14.01 6.47 25.41
N SER A 101 14.66 5.31 25.52
CA SER A 101 15.13 4.84 26.80
C SER A 101 16.06 5.94 27.25
N GLU A 102 15.54 6.78 28.14
CA GLU A 102 16.29 7.49 29.14
C GLU A 102 17.36 6.53 29.62
N LYS A 103 18.58 6.77 29.16
CA LYS A 103 19.75 6.08 29.64
C LYS A 103 20.89 7.07 29.68
N ASP A 104 21.03 7.56 30.91
CA ASP A 104 22.19 8.14 31.58
C ASP A 104 22.55 9.60 31.26
#